data_AF-A0A7Y7EA14-F1
#
_entry.id   AF-A0A7Y7EA14-F1
#
_cell.length_a   1.000
_cell.length_b   1.000
_cell.length_c   1.000
_cell.angle_alpha   90.00
_cell.angle_beta   90.00
_cell.angle_gamma   90.00
#
_symmetry.space_group_name_H-M   'P 1'
#
loop_
_entity.id
_entity.type
_entity.pdbx_description
1 polymer ?
#
loop_
_entity_poly.entity_id
_entity_poly.type
_entity_poly.pdbx_seq_one_letter_code
_entity_poly.pdbx_strand_id
1 'polypeptide(L)'
;MPDWITVPVDPRLLRGALDVERTAHGIVPHRLPAWVRKQFPDPYLCRAEAQASGVRLVFRTRATAVDLDVLPTKTVFKGVPPSPEGLYDLCVDGRPAGATSVSGGNVLTVDLVTQSEHLHPGPPVTVRFAGLAPEEKDIAIWLPPTEAVELIALRTDAPVEAVPDRGRRVWLHHGSSISQGTTAGSPTTTWPALA
;
A
#
# COMPACT_ATOMS: atom_id res chain seq x y z
N MET A 1 -15.72 24.40 6.25
CA MET A 1 -14.93 23.16 6.15
C MET A 1 -15.32 22.51 4.84
N PRO A 2 -14.39 21.95 4.05
CA PRO A 2 -14.78 21.19 2.87
C PRO A 2 -15.65 20.01 3.29
N ASP A 3 -16.69 19.73 2.52
CA ASP A 3 -17.52 18.55 2.70
C ASP A 3 -16.72 17.32 2.27
N TRP A 4 -16.36 16.48 3.23
CA TRP A 4 -15.60 15.26 2.97
C TRP A 4 -16.52 14.16 2.44
N ILE A 5 -16.08 13.52 1.35
CA ILE A 5 -16.69 12.34 0.77
C ILE A 5 -15.90 11.13 1.24
N THR A 6 -16.59 10.12 1.77
CA THR A 6 -15.98 8.82 2.09
C THR A 6 -16.29 7.83 0.96
N VAL A 7 -15.23 7.31 0.34
CA VAL A 7 -15.27 6.37 -0.78
C VAL A 7 -14.73 5.03 -0.28
N PRO A 8 -15.51 3.94 -0.35
CA PRO A 8 -14.99 2.60 -0.10
C PRO A 8 -13.84 2.30 -1.06
N VAL A 9 -12.79 1.65 -0.56
CA VAL A 9 -11.66 1.28 -1.41
C VAL A 9 -12.06 0.14 -2.35
N ASP A 10 -12.32 0.47 -3.61
CA ASP A 10 -12.69 -0.47 -4.66
C ASP A 10 -11.44 -1.08 -5.32
N PRO A 11 -11.39 -2.41 -5.58
CA PRO A 11 -10.26 -3.03 -6.26
C PRO A 11 -9.90 -2.42 -7.62
N ARG A 12 -10.84 -1.78 -8.31
CA ARG A 12 -10.60 -1.05 -9.57
C ARG A 12 -9.69 0.16 -9.40
N LEU A 13 -9.55 0.68 -8.17
CA LEU A 13 -8.59 1.74 -7.84
C LEU A 13 -7.18 1.18 -7.62
N LEU A 14 -7.00 -0.14 -7.49
CA LEU A 14 -5.69 -0.72 -7.25
C LEU A 14 -4.93 -1.02 -8.54
N ARG A 15 -3.62 -0.82 -8.51
CA ARG A 15 -2.67 -1.29 -9.52
C ARG A 15 -1.53 -2.01 -8.82
N GLY A 16 -1.03 -3.08 -9.45
CA GLY A 16 0.05 -3.91 -8.88
C GLY A 16 -0.40 -5.03 -7.95
N ALA A 17 -1.71 -5.15 -7.67
CA ALA A 17 -2.30 -6.28 -6.95
C ALA A 17 -2.93 -7.28 -7.94
N LEU A 18 -2.83 -8.58 -7.65
CA LEU A 18 -3.44 -9.67 -8.41
C LEU A 18 -4.71 -10.20 -7.77
N ASP A 19 -4.89 -9.99 -6.47
CA ASP A 19 -6.04 -10.41 -5.70
C ASP A 19 -6.29 -9.42 -4.55
N VAL A 20 -7.48 -9.47 -3.95
CA VAL A 20 -7.84 -8.70 -2.77
C VAL A 20 -8.51 -9.59 -1.75
N GLU A 21 -8.08 -9.50 -0.50
CA GLU A 21 -8.75 -10.14 0.63
C GLU A 21 -9.65 -9.11 1.32
N ARG A 22 -10.92 -9.46 1.54
CA ARG A 22 -11.84 -8.64 2.33
C ARG A 22 -11.71 -9.02 3.80
N THR A 23 -11.54 -8.02 4.64
CA THR A 23 -11.36 -8.16 6.08
C THR A 23 -12.51 -7.48 6.84
N ALA A 24 -12.43 -7.44 8.16
CA ALA A 24 -13.41 -6.73 8.98
C ALA A 24 -13.33 -5.19 8.84
N HIS A 25 -12.16 -4.62 8.52
CA HIS A 25 -12.00 -3.17 8.38
C HIS A 25 -11.95 -2.70 6.92
N GLY A 26 -11.56 -3.54 5.96
CA GLY A 26 -11.38 -3.10 4.58
C GLY A 26 -10.92 -4.19 3.62
N ILE A 27 -9.90 -3.87 2.82
CA ILE A 27 -9.28 -4.82 1.89
C ILE A 27 -7.76 -4.87 2.03
N VAL A 28 -7.17 -6.06 1.90
CA VAL A 28 -5.72 -6.26 1.78
C VAL A 28 -5.39 -6.61 0.33
N PRO A 29 -4.54 -5.83 -0.37
CA PRO A 29 -4.08 -6.20 -1.70
C PRO A 29 -3.04 -7.33 -1.61
N HIS A 30 -3.21 -8.36 -2.45
CA HIS A 30 -2.29 -9.48 -2.58
C HIS A 30 -1.58 -9.45 -3.92
N ARG A 31 -0.29 -9.79 -3.91
CA ARG A 31 0.54 -9.82 -5.12
C ARG A 31 0.64 -11.22 -5.73
N LEU A 32 0.00 -12.20 -5.10
CA LEU A 32 -0.26 -13.51 -5.67
C LEU A 32 -1.77 -13.81 -5.72
N PRO A 33 -2.26 -14.52 -6.74
CA PRO A 33 -3.65 -14.95 -6.78
C PRO A 33 -4.00 -15.89 -5.61
N ALA A 34 -5.26 -15.86 -5.14
CA ALA A 34 -5.75 -16.72 -4.05
C ALA A 34 -5.43 -18.21 -4.22
N TRP A 35 -5.44 -18.74 -5.45
CA TRP A 35 -5.15 -20.16 -5.69
C TRP A 35 -3.69 -20.52 -5.39
N VAL A 36 -2.74 -19.60 -5.61
CA VAL A 36 -1.31 -19.83 -5.29
C VAL A 36 -1.13 -19.90 -3.77
N ARG A 37 -1.75 -18.96 -3.03
CA ARG A 37 -1.72 -18.93 -1.57
C ARG A 37 -2.30 -20.20 -0.95
N LYS A 38 -3.33 -20.78 -1.56
CA LYS A 38 -3.92 -22.08 -1.14
C LYS A 38 -3.03 -23.27 -1.49
N GLN A 39 -2.33 -23.23 -2.62
CA GLN A 39 -1.45 -24.31 -3.06
C GLN A 39 -0.16 -24.39 -2.22
N PHE A 40 0.36 -23.25 -1.77
CA PHE A 40 1.57 -23.17 -0.96
C PHE A 40 1.37 -22.22 0.24
N PRO A 41 0.70 -22.68 1.30
CA PRO A 41 0.36 -21.86 2.48
C PRO A 41 1.55 -21.69 3.44
N ASP A 42 2.74 -21.40 2.88
CA ASP A 42 3.94 -21.16 3.65
C ASP A 42 3.87 -19.78 4.34
N PRO A 43 4.12 -19.69 5.66
CA PRO A 43 4.00 -18.42 6.40
C PRO A 43 4.89 -17.30 5.85
N TYR A 44 6.10 -17.62 5.41
CA TYR A 44 7.00 -16.63 4.85
C TYR A 44 6.50 -16.11 3.49
N LEU A 45 6.05 -17.01 2.61
CA LEU A 45 5.44 -16.62 1.34
C LEU A 45 4.21 -15.73 1.57
N CYS A 46 3.28 -16.16 2.42
CA CYS A 46 2.05 -15.43 2.73
C CYS A 46 2.37 -14.01 3.25
N ARG A 47 3.40 -13.87 4.10
CA ARG A 47 3.85 -12.56 4.58
C ARG A 47 4.44 -11.71 3.45
N ALA A 48 5.36 -12.26 2.66
CA ALA A 48 6.07 -11.53 1.62
C ALA A 48 5.14 -11.08 0.49
N GLU A 49 4.18 -11.92 0.09
CA GLU A 49 3.25 -11.59 -1.00
C GLU A 49 2.21 -10.54 -0.61
N ALA A 50 1.79 -10.52 0.66
CA ALA A 50 0.86 -9.52 1.19
C ALA A 50 1.50 -8.13 1.38
N GLN A 51 2.83 -8.04 1.41
CA GLN A 51 3.51 -6.74 1.42
C GLN A 51 3.24 -5.96 0.13
N ALA A 52 3.06 -4.65 0.24
CA ALA A 52 2.49 -3.83 -0.84
C ALA A 52 3.51 -3.31 -1.87
N SER A 53 4.62 -4.02 -2.09
CA SER A 53 5.66 -3.63 -3.05
C SER A 53 5.11 -3.49 -4.47
N GLY A 54 5.22 -2.28 -5.04
CA GLY A 54 4.70 -1.93 -6.35
C GLY A 54 3.18 -1.69 -6.41
N VAL A 55 2.46 -1.90 -5.30
CA VAL A 55 1.02 -1.66 -5.19
C VAL A 55 0.75 -0.18 -4.96
N ARG A 56 -0.28 0.33 -5.62
CA ARG A 56 -0.70 1.74 -5.50
C ARG A 56 -2.21 1.90 -5.70
N LEU A 57 -2.78 2.87 -4.99
CA LEU A 57 -4.14 3.33 -5.18
C LEU A 57 -4.15 4.46 -6.22
N VAL A 58 -4.97 4.33 -7.27
CA VAL A 58 -4.98 5.21 -8.44
C VAL A 58 -6.40 5.67 -8.75
N PHE A 59 -6.60 6.98 -8.81
CA PHE A 59 -7.90 7.59 -9.08
C PHE A 59 -7.77 8.99 -9.70
N ARG A 60 -8.81 9.42 -10.41
CA ARG A 60 -8.95 10.77 -10.96
C ARG A 60 -9.83 11.61 -10.04
N THR A 61 -9.41 12.84 -9.74
CA THR A 61 -10.18 13.76 -8.88
C THR A 61 -9.71 15.21 -9.02
N ARG A 62 -10.56 16.15 -8.60
CA ARG A 62 -10.22 17.56 -8.35
C ARG A 62 -9.86 17.86 -6.89
N ALA A 63 -9.80 16.83 -6.04
CA ALA A 63 -9.57 16.98 -4.60
C ALA A 63 -8.31 17.80 -4.29
N THR A 64 -8.41 18.69 -3.31
CA THR A 64 -7.27 19.46 -2.78
C THR A 64 -6.68 18.81 -1.53
N ALA A 65 -7.43 17.89 -0.92
CA ALA A 65 -6.99 17.05 0.18
C ALA A 65 -7.49 15.61 0.04
N VAL A 66 -6.62 14.67 0.42
CA VAL A 66 -6.88 13.23 0.42
C VAL A 66 -6.44 12.67 1.76
N ASP A 67 -7.35 11.96 2.42
CA ASP A 67 -7.09 11.14 3.60
C ASP A 67 -7.30 9.67 3.21
N LEU A 68 -6.32 8.81 3.47
CA LEU A 68 -6.42 7.36 3.27
C LEU A 68 -6.30 6.67 4.63
N ASP A 69 -7.40 6.09 5.09
CA ASP A 69 -7.44 5.32 6.32
C ASP A 69 -6.90 3.90 6.05
N VAL A 70 -5.90 3.50 6.83
CA VAL A 70 -5.16 2.26 6.66
C VAL A 70 -4.90 1.58 7.99
N LEU A 71 -4.72 0.27 7.95
CA LEU A 71 -4.18 -0.52 9.04
C LEU A 71 -2.93 -1.26 8.52
N PRO A 72 -1.73 -0.65 8.61
CA PRO A 72 -0.50 -1.30 8.18
C PRO A 72 -0.11 -2.40 9.17
N THR A 73 0.55 -3.43 8.68
CA THR A 73 1.17 -4.48 9.50
C THR A 73 2.67 -4.48 9.28
N LYS A 74 3.39 -3.98 10.27
CA LYS A 74 4.85 -3.89 10.27
C LYS A 74 5.46 -5.17 10.81
N THR A 75 6.39 -5.76 10.09
CA THR A 75 7.15 -6.92 10.57
C THR A 75 8.40 -6.46 11.32
N VAL A 76 8.56 -6.93 12.56
CA VAL A 76 9.78 -6.71 13.35
C VAL A 76 10.41 -8.05 13.70
N PHE A 77 11.74 -8.12 13.62
CA PHE A 77 12.47 -9.34 13.95
C PHE A 77 13.10 -9.20 15.33
N LYS A 78 12.91 -10.21 16.18
CA LYS A 78 13.46 -10.21 17.55
C LYS A 78 14.99 -10.08 17.51
N GLY A 79 15.52 -9.11 18.27
CA GLY A 79 16.96 -8.82 18.32
C GLY A 79 17.49 -7.98 17.14
N VAL A 80 16.64 -7.60 16.19
CA VAL A 80 16.99 -6.69 15.09
C VAL A 80 16.35 -5.32 15.35
N PRO A 81 17.07 -4.21 15.15
CA PRO A 81 16.47 -2.88 15.24
C PRO A 81 15.26 -2.75 14.31
N PRO A 82 14.17 -2.09 14.75
CA PRO A 82 13.00 -1.92 13.90
C PRO A 82 13.35 -1.06 12.69
N SER A 83 12.79 -1.42 11.53
CA SER A 83 12.85 -0.58 10.33
C SER A 83 12.14 0.76 10.59
N PRO A 84 12.48 1.82 9.82
CA PRO A 84 11.69 3.05 9.78
C PRO A 84 10.21 2.79 9.45
N GLU A 85 9.36 3.79 9.68
CA GLU A 85 7.96 3.70 9.24
C GLU A 85 7.87 3.64 7.71
N GLY A 86 6.91 2.85 7.22
CA GLY A 86 6.56 2.79 5.81
C GLY A 86 6.20 4.15 5.25
N LEU A 87 6.84 4.51 4.14
CA LEU A 87 6.52 5.72 3.38
C LEU A 87 5.40 5.45 2.38
N TYR A 88 4.52 6.43 2.26
CA TYR A 88 3.51 6.54 1.22
C TYR A 88 3.95 7.65 0.27
N ASP A 89 4.21 7.32 -0.99
CA ASP A 89 4.57 8.32 -2.00
C ASP A 89 3.33 8.75 -2.77
N LEU A 90 3.19 10.06 -2.96
CA LEU A 90 2.19 10.65 -3.82
C LEU A 90 2.79 10.96 -5.19
N CYS A 91 2.10 10.53 -6.24
CA CYS A 91 2.29 11.05 -7.58
C CYS A 91 1.02 11.74 -8.09
N VAL A 92 1.20 12.87 -8.77
CA VAL A 92 0.17 13.61 -9.49
C VAL A 92 0.52 13.57 -10.97
N ASP A 93 -0.38 13.05 -11.81
CA ASP A 93 -0.19 12.88 -13.26
C ASP A 93 1.15 12.20 -13.61
N GLY A 94 1.51 11.18 -12.82
CA GLY A 94 2.73 10.38 -12.99
C GLY A 94 4.01 11.06 -12.51
N ARG A 95 3.94 12.24 -11.89
CA ARG A 95 5.10 12.94 -11.32
C ARG A 95 5.09 12.87 -9.79
N PRO A 96 6.23 12.64 -9.12
CA PRO A 96 6.32 12.73 -7.66
C PRO A 96 5.82 14.09 -7.16
N ALA A 97 4.97 14.08 -6.15
CA ALA A 97 4.31 15.27 -5.61
C ALA A 97 4.36 15.34 -4.07
N GLY A 98 4.95 14.34 -3.41
CA GLY A 98 5.15 14.33 -1.97
C GLY A 98 5.34 12.92 -1.44
N ALA A 99 5.72 12.83 -0.16
CA ALA A 99 5.76 11.59 0.58
C ALA A 99 5.37 11.87 2.03
N THR A 100 4.80 10.88 2.70
CA THR A 100 4.48 10.97 4.13
C THR A 100 4.56 9.59 4.78
N SER A 101 4.63 9.54 6.10
CA SER A 101 4.52 8.30 6.88
C SER A 101 3.52 8.49 8.02
N VAL A 102 3.07 7.37 8.54
CA VAL A 102 2.16 7.30 9.69
C VAL A 102 2.74 6.32 10.70
N SER A 103 2.61 6.64 11.99
CA SER A 103 2.98 5.74 13.07
C SER A 103 1.72 5.04 13.61
N GLY A 104 1.84 3.75 13.91
CA GLY A 104 0.73 2.93 14.41
C GLY A 104 0.43 1.73 13.51
N GLY A 105 -0.76 1.16 13.68
CA GLY A 105 -1.15 -0.11 13.07
C GLY A 105 -0.61 -1.34 13.79
N ASN A 106 -0.70 -2.48 13.13
CA ASN A 106 -0.32 -3.77 13.69
C ASN A 106 1.20 -3.96 13.66
N VAL A 107 1.72 -4.70 14.64
CA VAL A 107 3.11 -5.16 14.66
C VAL A 107 3.14 -6.68 14.68
N LEU A 108 3.77 -7.29 13.69
CA LEU A 108 4.06 -8.72 13.64
C LEU A 108 5.48 -8.96 14.12
N THR A 109 5.63 -9.49 15.34
CA THR A 109 6.93 -9.87 15.89
C THR A 109 7.30 -11.27 15.44
N VAL A 110 8.45 -11.42 14.80
CA VAL A 110 8.97 -12.69 14.28
C VAL A 110 10.26 -13.06 15.02
N ASP A 111 10.27 -14.24 15.63
CA ASP A 111 11.49 -14.83 16.19
C ASP A 111 12.06 -15.82 15.17
N LEU A 112 13.17 -15.45 14.52
CA LEU A 112 13.80 -16.28 13.50
C LEU A 112 14.44 -17.57 14.06
N VAL A 113 14.71 -17.61 15.38
CA VAL A 113 15.29 -18.80 16.03
C VAL A 113 14.21 -19.83 16.32
N THR A 114 13.07 -19.39 16.87
CA THR A 114 11.95 -20.29 17.20
C THR A 114 10.93 -20.44 16.07
N GLN A 115 11.05 -19.63 15.01
CA GLN A 115 10.09 -19.51 13.90
C GLN A 115 8.67 -19.13 14.36
N SER A 116 8.55 -18.48 15.53
CA SER A 116 7.26 -18.03 16.05
C SER A 116 6.90 -16.63 15.55
N GLU A 117 5.59 -16.40 15.40
CA GLU A 117 5.01 -15.13 15.00
C GLU A 117 3.95 -14.69 16.01
N HIS A 118 4.01 -13.43 16.42
CA HIS A 118 3.04 -12.82 17.32
C HIS A 118 2.54 -11.51 16.76
N LEU A 119 1.26 -11.46 16.41
CA LEU A 119 0.60 -10.24 15.99
C LEU A 119 0.17 -9.43 17.22
N HIS A 120 0.59 -8.18 17.26
CA HIS A 120 0.17 -7.17 18.22
C HIS A 120 -0.75 -6.19 17.48
N PRO A 121 -2.07 -6.28 17.66
CA PRO A 121 -3.00 -5.38 16.99
C PRO A 121 -2.82 -3.93 17.44
N GLY A 122 -2.96 -3.00 16.50
CA GLY A 122 -2.98 -1.57 16.77
C GLY A 122 -4.16 -0.88 16.10
N PRO A 123 -4.40 0.41 16.40
CA PRO A 123 -5.48 1.16 15.78
C PRO A 123 -5.16 1.47 14.30
N PRO A 124 -6.19 1.61 13.44
CA PRO A 124 -6.05 2.25 12.15
C PRO A 124 -5.49 3.67 12.25
N VAL A 125 -4.85 4.11 11.17
CA VAL A 125 -4.20 5.41 11.04
C VAL A 125 -4.58 6.07 9.72
N THR A 126 -4.45 7.39 9.64
CA THR A 126 -4.80 8.17 8.43
C THR A 126 -3.55 8.73 7.78
N VAL A 127 -3.29 8.32 6.54
CA VAL A 127 -2.30 8.94 5.65
C VAL A 127 -2.94 10.15 5.00
N ARG A 128 -2.33 11.33 5.11
CA ARG A 128 -2.89 12.58 4.59
C ARG A 128 -1.98 13.27 3.59
N PHE A 129 -2.57 13.68 2.46
CA PHE A 129 -1.99 14.62 1.50
C PHE A 129 -2.93 15.82 1.36
N ALA A 130 -2.38 17.04 1.44
CA ALA A 130 -3.17 18.28 1.34
C ALA A 130 -2.40 19.33 0.56
N GLY A 131 -3.08 20.42 0.17
CA GLY A 131 -2.49 21.47 -0.65
C GLY A 131 -2.32 21.05 -2.11
N LEU A 132 -3.11 20.09 -2.58
CA LEU A 132 -3.13 19.68 -3.97
C LEU A 132 -3.88 20.72 -4.80
N ALA A 133 -3.45 20.89 -6.05
CA ALA A 133 -4.05 21.86 -6.95
C ALA A 133 -5.48 21.44 -7.38
N PRO A 134 -6.45 22.35 -7.54
CA PRO A 134 -7.89 22.03 -7.67
C PRO A 134 -8.35 21.60 -9.07
N GLU A 135 -7.41 21.46 -10.02
CA GLU A 135 -7.66 20.89 -11.33
C GLU A 135 -7.86 19.37 -11.30
N GLU A 136 -8.46 18.86 -12.36
CA GLU A 136 -8.62 17.44 -12.61
C GLU A 136 -7.25 16.80 -12.83
N LYS A 137 -6.93 15.78 -12.03
CA LYS A 137 -5.62 15.11 -12.04
C LYS A 137 -5.74 13.64 -11.70
N ASP A 138 -4.80 12.84 -12.21
CA ASP A 138 -4.63 11.45 -11.81
C ASP A 138 -3.73 11.39 -10.57
N ILE A 139 -4.27 10.91 -9.45
CA ILE A 139 -3.53 10.64 -8.21
C ILE A 139 -3.09 9.18 -8.21
N ALA A 140 -1.84 8.94 -7.81
CA ALA A 140 -1.36 7.62 -7.41
C ALA A 140 -0.70 7.70 -6.03
N ILE A 141 -1.22 6.95 -5.06
CA ILE A 141 -0.62 6.76 -3.74
C ILE A 141 0.07 5.40 -3.74
N TRP A 142 1.39 5.39 -3.75
CA TRP A 142 2.18 4.16 -3.66
C TRP A 142 2.30 3.73 -2.22
N LEU A 143 2.08 2.43 -1.99
CA LEU A 143 2.05 1.85 -0.64
C LEU A 143 3.47 1.43 -0.20
N PRO A 144 3.74 1.40 1.11
CA PRO A 144 5.02 0.93 1.66
C PRO A 144 5.40 -0.46 1.15
N PRO A 145 6.60 -0.66 0.60
CA PRO A 145 6.96 -1.93 -0.04
C PRO A 145 7.17 -3.09 0.94
N THR A 146 7.42 -2.80 2.22
CA THR A 146 7.79 -3.78 3.25
C THR A 146 6.70 -4.04 4.29
N GLU A 147 5.49 -3.51 4.06
CA GLU A 147 4.35 -3.66 4.97
C GLU A 147 3.17 -4.22 4.19
N ALA A 148 2.40 -5.12 4.83
CA ALA A 148 1.05 -5.38 4.36
C ALA A 148 0.17 -4.21 4.80
N VAL A 149 -0.74 -3.76 3.94
CA VAL A 149 -1.57 -2.58 4.21
C VAL A 149 -3.02 -2.94 3.98
N GLU A 150 -3.80 -2.99 5.06
CA GLU A 150 -5.25 -3.07 4.98
C GLU A 150 -5.79 -1.66 4.68
N LEU A 151 -6.46 -1.50 3.54
CA LEU A 151 -7.03 -0.25 3.05
C LEU A 151 -8.49 -0.17 3.49
N ILE A 152 -8.82 0.82 4.32
CA ILE A 152 -10.11 0.92 5.00
C ILE A 152 -11.05 1.86 4.23
N ALA A 153 -10.64 3.12 4.07
CA ALA A 153 -11.46 4.14 3.43
C ALA A 153 -10.60 5.20 2.75
N LEU A 154 -11.05 5.66 1.58
CA LEU A 154 -10.51 6.84 0.91
C LEU A 154 -11.45 8.01 1.19
N ARG A 155 -10.93 9.09 1.78
CA ARG A 155 -11.68 10.31 2.05
C ARG A 155 -11.09 11.45 1.23
N THR A 156 -11.95 12.21 0.54
CA THR A 156 -11.55 13.32 -0.33
C THR A 156 -12.53 14.48 -0.24
N ASP A 157 -12.09 15.70 -0.53
CA ASP A 157 -12.94 16.90 -0.60
C ASP A 157 -13.54 17.14 -2.01
N ALA A 158 -13.38 16.18 -2.92
CA ALA A 158 -14.03 16.15 -4.23
C ALA A 158 -14.28 14.69 -4.67
N PRO A 159 -15.22 14.44 -5.59
CA PRO A 159 -15.50 13.09 -6.10
C PRO A 159 -14.28 12.38 -6.68
N VAL A 160 -14.31 11.05 -6.63
CA VAL A 160 -13.24 10.15 -7.07
C VAL A 160 -13.77 9.26 -8.18
N GLU A 161 -13.01 9.16 -9.28
CA GLU A 161 -13.29 8.26 -10.39
C GLU A 161 -12.14 7.27 -10.59
N ALA A 162 -12.47 6.03 -10.97
CA ALA A 162 -11.45 5.07 -11.36
C ALA A 162 -10.75 5.54 -12.64
N VAL A 163 -9.41 5.54 -12.66
CA VAL A 163 -8.67 5.85 -13.88
C VAL A 163 -8.86 4.69 -14.87
N PRO A 164 -9.34 4.94 -16.10
CA PRO A 164 -9.49 3.88 -17.09
C PRO A 164 -8.15 3.23 -17.41
N ASP A 165 -8.15 1.93 -17.65
CA ASP A 165 -6.96 1.26 -18.19
C ASP A 165 -6.68 1.82 -19.58
N ARG A 166 -5.51 2.44 -19.74
CA ARG A 166 -5.06 3.03 -21.01
C ARG A 166 -4.33 2.01 -21.90
N GLY A 167 -4.44 0.71 -21.60
CA GLY A 167 -3.83 -0.37 -22.39
C GLY A 167 -2.32 -0.46 -22.20
N ARG A 168 -1.80 -0.05 -21.02
CA ARG A 168 -0.36 -0.18 -20.73
C ARG A 168 0.00 -1.66 -20.70
N ARG A 169 1.13 -2.01 -21.32
CA ARG A 169 1.67 -3.37 -21.22
C ARG A 169 1.96 -3.71 -19.76
N VAL A 170 1.57 -4.91 -19.35
CA VAL A 170 1.95 -5.45 -18.04
C VAL A 170 3.37 -5.96 -18.14
N TRP A 171 4.24 -5.43 -17.28
CA TRP A 171 5.57 -5.97 -17.06
C TRP A 171 5.57 -6.71 -15.72
N LEU A 172 5.94 -8.00 -15.76
CA LEU A 172 6.03 -8.84 -14.58
C LEU A 172 7.51 -9.08 -14.27
N HIS A 173 7.88 -8.86 -13.02
CA HIS A 173 9.21 -9.11 -12.51
C HIS A 173 9.15 -10.03 -11.28
N HIS A 174 10.04 -11.01 -11.23
CA HIS A 174 10.22 -11.91 -10.10
C HIS A 174 11.67 -11.84 -9.61
N GLY A 175 11.86 -11.68 -8.31
CA GLY A 175 13.18 -11.56 -7.74
C GLY A 175 13.18 -11.47 -6.22
N SER A 176 14.35 -11.19 -5.68
CA SER A 176 14.63 -11.17 -4.24
C SER A 176 14.14 -9.88 -3.55
N SER A 177 14.46 -9.75 -2.26
CA SER A 177 14.30 -8.53 -1.45
C SER A 177 14.76 -7.23 -2.13
N ILE A 178 15.80 -7.30 -2.99
CA ILE A 178 16.26 -6.16 -3.79
C ILE A 178 15.16 -5.67 -4.74
N SER A 179 14.46 -6.62 -5.38
CA SER A 179 13.32 -6.34 -6.25
C SER A 179 12.08 -5.92 -5.47
N GLN A 180 11.94 -6.45 -4.25
CA GLN A 180 10.84 -6.07 -3.36
C GLN A 180 11.04 -4.68 -2.73
N GLY A 181 12.23 -4.07 -2.85
CA GLY A 181 12.48 -2.72 -2.35
C GLY A 181 12.78 -2.63 -0.86
N THR A 182 13.30 -3.69 -0.23
CA THR A 182 13.51 -3.77 1.23
C THR A 182 14.32 -2.61 1.81
N THR A 183 15.22 -2.00 1.04
CA THR A 183 16.05 -0.86 1.45
C THR A 183 15.88 0.35 0.53
N ALA A 184 14.83 0.40 -0.28
CA ALA A 184 14.56 1.56 -1.12
C ALA A 184 14.23 2.77 -0.23
N GLY A 185 14.63 3.97 -0.67
CA GLY A 185 14.35 5.19 0.08
C GLY A 185 12.87 5.53 0.17
N SER A 186 12.06 5.03 -0.77
CA SER A 186 10.61 5.21 -0.83
C SER A 186 9.97 4.23 -1.85
N PRO A 187 8.64 4.02 -1.84
CA PRO A 187 7.96 3.14 -2.80
C PRO A 187 8.27 3.42 -4.28
N THR A 188 8.35 4.70 -4.68
CA THR A 188 8.61 5.11 -6.08
C THR A 188 10.08 5.04 -6.49
N THR A 189 10.99 4.78 -5.55
CA THR A 189 12.43 4.68 -5.79
C THR A 189 12.95 3.24 -5.79
N THR A 190 12.05 2.26 -5.68
CA THR A 190 12.39 0.86 -5.95
C THR A 190 12.81 0.71 -7.42
N TRP A 191 13.81 -0.12 -7.71
CA TRP A 191 14.30 -0.24 -9.09
C TRP A 191 13.22 -0.71 -10.08
N PRO A 192 12.23 -1.59 -9.72
CA PRO A 192 11.15 -1.91 -10.63
C PRO A 192 10.17 -0.75 -10.86
N ALA A 193 10.05 0.19 -9.92
CA ALA A 193 9.23 1.38 -10.12
C ALA A 193 9.87 2.40 -11.08
N LEU A 194 11.21 2.38 -11.19
CA LEU A 194 11.99 3.29 -12.04
C LEU A 194 12.19 2.81 -13.48
N ALA A 195 12.04 1.51 -13.74
CA ALA A 195 12.35 0.87 -15.02
C ALA A 195 11.29 1.06 -16.12
#